data_AF-A0A167VWG1-F1
#
_entry.id   AF-A0A167VWG1-F1
#
_cell.length_a   1.000
_cell.length_b   1.000
_cell.length_c   1.000
_cell.angle_alpha   90.00
_cell.angle_beta   90.00
_cell.angle_gamma   90.00
#
_symmetry.space_group_name_H-M   'P 1'
#
loop_
_entity.id
_entity.type
_entity.pdbx_description
1 polymer ?
#
loop_
_entity_poly.entity_id
_entity_poly.type
_entity_poly.pdbx_seq_one_letter_code
_entity_poly.pdbx_strand_id
1 'polypeptide(L)'
;MGKHRTPYPAEFRAQMVELVKAGRTPEELEKEFEPTAQTTYNWVAQAGRDAGMRHDGLTTAERQELSRLRRENRQLKMERDILSI
;
A
#
# COMPACT_ATOMS: atom_id res chain seq x y z
N MET A 1 5.85 -21.86 1.05
CA MET A 1 6.39 -20.49 1.00
C MET A 1 5.82 -19.81 -0.23
N GLY A 2 4.95 -18.81 -0.05
CA GLY A 2 4.36 -18.09 -1.19
C GLY A 2 5.47 -17.40 -1.99
N LYS A 3 5.41 -17.48 -3.33
CA LYS A 3 6.35 -16.76 -4.20
C LYS A 3 6.20 -15.27 -3.92
N HIS A 4 7.14 -14.68 -3.17
CA HIS A 4 7.20 -13.24 -2.96
C HIS A 4 7.58 -12.60 -4.29
N ARG A 5 6.59 -12.06 -5.01
CA ARG A 5 6.87 -11.20 -6.16
C ARG A 5 7.48 -9.91 -5.65
N THR A 6 8.51 -9.44 -6.35
CA THR A 6 9.09 -8.11 -6.11
C THR A 6 7.97 -7.07 -6.22
N PRO A 7 7.83 -6.16 -5.24
CA PRO A 7 6.85 -5.09 -5.33
C PRO A 7 7.06 -4.25 -6.60
N TYR A 8 5.96 -3.87 -7.25
CA TYR A 8 6.04 -2.94 -8.38
C TYR A 8 6.65 -1.60 -7.94
N PRO A 9 7.51 -0.98 -8.78
CA PRO A 9 8.05 0.34 -8.51
C PRO A 9 6.95 1.37 -8.20
N ALA A 10 7.25 2.33 -7.32
CA ALA A 10 6.28 3.36 -6.94
C ALA A 10 5.83 4.21 -8.13
N GLU A 11 6.77 4.59 -9.01
CA GLU A 11 6.51 5.38 -10.21
C GLU A 11 5.58 4.64 -11.18
N PHE A 12 5.82 3.35 -11.41
CA PHE A 12 4.96 2.53 -12.26
C PHE A 12 3.54 2.44 -11.72
N ARG A 13 3.38 2.22 -10.40
CA ARG A 13 2.06 2.22 -9.76
C ARG A 13 1.35 3.56 -9.91
N ALA A 14 2.08 4.67 -9.74
CA ALA A 14 1.52 6.01 -9.91
C ALA A 14 1.06 6.23 -11.36
N GLN A 15 1.85 5.83 -12.35
CA GLN A 15 1.49 5.91 -13.76
C GLN A 15 0.19 5.16 -14.07
N MET A 16 0.03 3.94 -13.55
CA MET A 16 -1.19 3.13 -13.74
C MET A 16 -2.42 3.81 -13.13
N VAL A 17 -2.28 4.44 -11.95
CA VAL A 17 -3.35 5.21 -11.33
C VAL A 17 -3.72 6.43 -12.15
N GLU A 18 -2.75 7.17 -12.70
CA GLU A 18 -3.01 8.33 -13.54
C GLU A 18 -3.70 7.95 -14.85
N LEU A 19 -3.34 6.82 -15.46
CA LEU A 19 -4.05 6.31 -16.64
C LEU A 19 -5.53 6.00 -16.34
N VAL A 20 -5.82 5.42 -15.17
CA VAL A 20 -7.22 5.18 -14.75
C VAL A 20 -7.96 6.50 -14.51
N LYS A 21 -7.33 7.48 -13.86
CA LYS A 21 -7.92 8.81 -13.67
C LYS A 21 -8.17 9.53 -15.00
N ALA A 22 -7.35 9.28 -16.02
CA ALA A 22 -7.53 9.78 -17.38
C ALA A 22 -8.64 9.07 -18.17
N GLY A 23 -9.30 8.06 -17.58
CA GLY A 23 -10.47 7.40 -18.15
C GLY A 23 -10.21 6.01 -18.74
N ARG A 24 -8.98 5.48 -18.67
CA ARG A 24 -8.69 4.08 -19.03
C ARG A 24 -9.27 3.13 -17.99
N THR A 25 -9.69 1.94 -18.41
CA THR A 25 -10.18 0.94 -17.46
C THR A 25 -9.06 0.02 -16.98
N PRO A 26 -9.10 -0.46 -15.72
CA PRO A 26 -8.13 -1.46 -15.24
C PRO A 26 -8.05 -2.72 -16.10
N GLU A 27 -9.13 -3.13 -16.77
CA GLU A 27 -9.18 -4.28 -17.68
C GLU A 27 -8.45 -4.03 -19.01
N GLU A 28 -8.47 -2.80 -19.52
CA GLU A 28 -7.64 -2.41 -20.66
C GLU A 28 -6.17 -2.43 -20.29
N LEU A 29 -5.85 -1.92 -19.10
CA LEU A 29 -4.49 -1.86 -18.58
C LEU A 29 -3.91 -3.26 -18.32
N GLU A 30 -4.71 -4.22 -17.88
CA GLU A 30 -4.28 -5.61 -17.73
C GLU A 30 -3.88 -6.28 -19.05
N LYS A 31 -4.46 -5.86 -20.18
CA LYS A 31 -4.10 -6.40 -21.50
C LYS A 31 -2.79 -5.84 -22.03
N GLU A 32 -2.44 -4.62 -21.61
CA GLU A 32 -1.27 -3.88 -22.10
C GLU A 32 -0.07 -3.99 -21.15
N PHE A 33 -0.32 -4.20 -19.85
CA PHE A 33 0.69 -4.23 -18.80
C PHE A 33 0.60 -5.52 -17.98
N GLU A 34 1.68 -5.87 -17.26
CA GLU A 34 1.74 -7.10 -16.45
C GLU A 34 0.75 -7.15 -15.25
N PRO A 35 0.43 -6.04 -14.54
CA PRO A 35 -0.48 -6.11 -13.39
C PRO A 35 -1.90 -6.49 -13.80
N THR A 36 -2.52 -7.37 -13.03
CA THR A 36 -3.94 -7.70 -13.19
C THR A 36 -4.82 -6.48 -12.92
N ALA A 37 -6.04 -6.44 -13.47
CA ALA A 37 -6.98 -5.35 -13.24
C ALA A 37 -7.23 -5.15 -11.73
N GLN A 38 -7.37 -6.24 -10.97
CA GLN A 38 -7.54 -6.20 -9.51
C GLN A 38 -6.38 -5.49 -8.79
N THR A 39 -5.15 -5.67 -9.28
CA THR A 39 -3.98 -4.99 -8.72
C THR A 39 -4.08 -3.48 -8.94
N THR A 40 -4.47 -3.07 -10.14
CA THR A 40 -4.71 -1.66 -10.48
C THR A 40 -5.87 -1.07 -9.68
N TYR A 41 -6.99 -1.79 -9.52
CA TYR A 41 -8.10 -1.38 -8.65
C TYR A 41 -7.65 -1.07 -7.23
N ASN A 42 -6.80 -1.93 -6.65
CA ASN A 42 -6.29 -1.74 -5.31
C ASN A 42 -5.42 -0.48 -5.20
N TRP A 43 -4.61 -0.18 -6.21
CA TRP A 43 -3.80 1.04 -6.25
C TRP A 43 -4.65 2.29 -6.37
N VAL A 44 -5.68 2.27 -7.22
CA VAL A 44 -6.62 3.39 -7.36
C VAL A 44 -7.38 3.62 -6.06
N ALA A 45 -7.86 2.56 -5.40
CA ALA A 45 -8.52 2.67 -4.11
C ALA A 45 -7.58 3.25 -3.04
N GLN A 46 -6.32 2.81 -2.99
CA GLN A 46 -5.34 3.35 -2.05
C GLN A 46 -5.00 4.82 -2.35
N ALA A 47 -4.81 5.18 -3.62
CA ALA A 47 -4.59 6.56 -4.03
C ALA A 47 -5.78 7.46 -3.69
N GLY A 48 -7.02 6.94 -3.81
CA GLY A 48 -8.22 7.62 -3.38
C GLY A 48 -8.25 7.89 -1.87
N ARG A 49 -7.79 6.93 -1.05
CA ARG A 49 -7.63 7.14 0.41
C ARG A 49 -6.56 8.17 0.72
N ASP A 50 -5.40 8.05 0.07
CA ASP A 50 -4.26 8.95 0.27
C ASP A 50 -4.61 10.39 -0.15
N ALA A 51 -5.51 10.57 -1.12
CA ALA A 51 -6.04 11.87 -1.54
C ALA A 51 -7.22 12.37 -0.70
N GLY A 52 -7.68 11.62 0.30
CA GLY A 52 -8.82 11.99 1.16
C GLY A 52 -10.20 11.81 0.50
N MET A 53 -10.28 11.14 -0.65
CA MET A 53 -11.55 10.91 -1.36
C MET A 53 -12.26 9.64 -0.88
N ARG A 54 -11.57 8.80 -0.09
CA ARG A 54 -12.09 7.58 0.52
C ARG A 54 -11.63 7.46 1.96
N HIS A 55 -12.49 6.92 2.81
CA HIS A 55 -12.22 6.71 4.24
C HIS A 55 -12.46 5.26 4.70
N ASP A 56 -12.55 4.33 3.75
CA ASP A 56 -12.80 2.89 3.98
C ASP A 56 -11.54 2.11 4.42
N GLY A 57 -10.48 2.81 4.83
CA GLY A 57 -9.23 2.21 5.28
C GLY A 57 -8.15 3.25 5.54
N LEU A 58 -7.00 2.78 6.02
CA LEU A 58 -5.84 3.63 6.30
C LEU A 58 -5.20 4.12 5.00
N THR A 59 -4.76 5.38 5.04
CA THR A 59 -3.79 5.93 4.10
C THR A 59 -2.45 5.21 4.21
N THR A 60 -1.62 5.37 3.19
CA THR A 60 -0.26 4.83 3.16
C THR A 60 0.56 5.40 4.32
N ALA A 61 0.41 6.68 4.63
CA ALA A 61 1.12 7.35 5.72
C ALA A 61 0.69 6.81 7.10
N GLU A 62 -0.61 6.70 7.36
CA GLU A 62 -1.11 6.13 8.62
C GLU A 62 -0.66 4.68 8.81
N ARG A 63 -0.63 3.89 7.73
CA ARG A 63 -0.16 2.50 7.78
C ARG A 63 1.33 2.42 8.11
N GLN A 64 2.16 3.31 7.55
CA GLN A 64 3.58 3.38 7.84
C GLN A 64 3.82 3.75 9.31
N GLU A 65 3.11 4.76 9.80
CA GLU A 65 3.24 5.21 11.18
C GLU A 65 2.79 4.13 12.16
N LEU A 66 1.65 3.47 11.90
CA LEU A 66 1.19 2.35 12.70
C LEU A 66 2.22 1.21 12.77
N SER A 67 2.91 0.93 11.66
CA SER A 67 3.98 -0.07 11.61
C SER A 67 5.18 0.34 12.46
N ARG A 68 5.59 1.61 12.38
CA ARG A 68 6.68 2.18 13.18
C ARG A 68 6.37 2.09 14.66
N LEU A 69 5.21 2.60 15.08
CA LEU A 69 4.77 2.57 16.49
C LEU A 69 4.64 1.14 17.02
N ARG A 70 4.15 0.19 16.21
CA ARG A 70 4.10 -1.23 16.62
C ARG A 70 5.48 -1.83 16.83
N ARG A 71 6.50 -1.42 16.07
CA ARG A 71 7.89 -1.87 16.26
C ARG A 71 8.47 -1.27 17.53
N GLU A 72 8.32 0.03 17.70
CA GLU A 72 8.78 0.76 18.88
C GLU A 72 8.13 0.22 20.16
N ASN A 73 6.82 0.00 20.17
CA ASN A 73 6.13 -0.55 21.33
C ASN A 73 6.62 -1.96 21.71
N ARG A 74 6.98 -2.79 20.70
CA ARG A 74 7.60 -4.10 20.98
C ARG A 74 8.98 -3.94 21.59
N GLN A 75 9.79 -3.03 21.10
CA GLN A 75 11.11 -2.74 21.66
C GLN A 75 11.01 -2.24 23.10
N LEU A 76 10.16 -1.25 23.36
CA LEU A 76 9.95 -0.70 24.71
C LEU A 76 9.45 -1.76 25.70
N LYS A 77 8.58 -2.68 25.25
CA LYS A 77 8.14 -3.81 26.09
C LYS A 77 9.29 -4.72 26.48
N MET A 78 10.15 -5.08 25.52
CA MET A 78 11.34 -5.90 25.79
C MET A 78 12.33 -5.19 26.73
N GLU A 79 12.57 -3.89 26.53
CA GLU A 79 13.45 -3.09 27.40
C GLU A 79 12.89 -3.03 28.83
N ARG A 80 11.58 -2.79 28.99
CA ARG A 80 10.92 -2.83 30.29
C ARG A 80 11.01 -4.22 30.92
N ASP A 81 10.84 -5.28 30.14
CA ASP A 81 10.97 -6.67 30.62
C ASP A 81 12.36 -6.93 31.20
N ILE A 82 13.43 -6.51 30.51
CA ILE A 82 14.82 -6.67 30.99
C ILE A 82 15.06 -5.89 32.29
N LEU A 83 14.57 -4.65 32.38
CA LEU A 83 14.77 -3.80 33.56
C LEU A 83 13.94 -4.22 34.78
N SER A 84 12.99 -5.13 34.60
CA SER A 84 12.15 -5.65 35.70
C SER A 84 12.66 -6.98 36.27
N ILE A 85 13.81 -7.45 35.81
CA ILE A 85 14.52 -8.66 36.29
C ILE A 85 15.60 -8.22 37.28
#